data_AF-A0A7C0W9D8-F1
#
_entry.id   AF-A0A7C0W9D8-F1
#
_cell.length_a   1.000
_cell.length_b   1.000
_cell.length_c   1.000
_cell.angle_alpha   90.00
_cell.angle_beta   90.00
_cell.angle_gamma   90.00
#
_symmetry.space_group_name_H-M   'P 1'
#
loop_
_entity.id
_entity.type
_entity.pdbx_description
1 polymer ?
#
loop_
_entity_poly.entity_id
_entity_poly.type
_entity_poly.pdbx_seq_one_letter_code
_entity_poly.pdbx_strand_id
1 'polypeptide(L)'
;MKPQLYDRLIEFCLVFLIVFTPIAYGAVQPWAIAVFEVTAAFMLMLWIVRMLASGRFEMAGNPLVVFFGLFIFYVSMQFFFSRYPINNNAGYAAFGSIYPWATRTDLLKIISYAIIFTVTLNTVKSRRQISRILSVIIAVGFLMSIFFLMRYFGADAPRGIINPDHYSGYLGIIIPLILGFLFVRHQRRDIQDAIYAKQFLLLFCAIVMSAALFFTMSRGGMFSFIAALLF
;
A
#
# COMPACT_ATOMS: atom_id res chain seq x y z
N MET A 1 -10.27 -28.01 -4.59
CA MET A 1 -9.39 -27.37 -3.58
C MET A 1 -10.23 -26.77 -2.47
N LYS A 2 -9.82 -26.87 -1.20
CA LYS A 2 -10.56 -26.26 -0.08
C LYS A 2 -10.50 -24.72 -0.18
N PRO A 3 -11.60 -23.98 0.03
CA PRO A 3 -11.63 -22.52 -0.09
C PRO A 3 -10.56 -21.79 0.74
N GLN A 4 -10.14 -22.40 1.85
CA GLN A 4 -9.06 -21.91 2.72
C GLN A 4 -7.69 -21.81 2.05
N LEU A 5 -7.42 -22.58 0.98
CA LEU A 5 -6.14 -22.52 0.28
C LEU A 5 -5.99 -21.23 -0.53
N TYR A 6 -7.06 -20.81 -1.22
CA TYR A 6 -7.07 -19.56 -1.98
C TYR A 6 -6.86 -18.35 -1.07
N ASP A 7 -7.50 -18.34 0.10
CA ASP A 7 -7.32 -17.26 1.09
C ASP A 7 -5.87 -17.14 1.55
N ARG A 8 -5.21 -18.27 1.81
CA ARG A 8 -3.79 -18.29 2.21
C ARG A 8 -2.87 -17.82 1.08
N LEU A 9 -3.15 -18.20 -0.17
CA LEU A 9 -2.36 -17.76 -1.33
C LEU A 9 -2.52 -16.26 -1.57
N ILE A 10 -3.74 -15.73 -1.48
CA ILE A 10 -4.00 -14.29 -1.60
C ILE A 10 -3.27 -13.53 -0.49
N GLU A 11 -3.33 -14.02 0.76
CA GLU A 11 -2.61 -13.40 1.87
C GLU A 11 -1.09 -13.45 1.69
N PHE A 12 -0.56 -14.56 1.16
CA PHE A 12 0.86 -14.65 0.81
C PHE A 12 1.25 -13.62 -0.25
N CYS A 13 0.45 -13.47 -1.31
CA CYS A 13 0.69 -12.45 -2.34
C CYS A 13 0.66 -11.03 -1.77
N LEU A 14 -0.26 -10.74 -0.85
CA LEU A 14 -0.33 -9.46 -0.14
C LEU A 14 0.94 -9.21 0.68
N VAL A 15 1.35 -10.18 1.49
CA VAL A 15 2.58 -10.08 2.30
C VAL A 15 3.80 -9.89 1.40
N PHE A 16 3.87 -10.63 0.29
CA PHE A 16 4.91 -10.46 -0.72
C PHE A 16 4.94 -9.03 -1.25
N LEU A 17 3.81 -8.45 -1.67
CA LEU A 17 3.77 -7.07 -2.16
C LEU A 17 4.18 -6.03 -1.11
N ILE A 18 3.78 -6.22 0.15
CA ILE A 18 4.14 -5.33 1.26
C ILE A 18 5.67 -5.30 1.48
N VAL A 19 6.34 -6.45 1.33
CA VAL A 19 7.79 -6.56 1.48
C VAL A 19 8.52 -6.12 0.21
N PHE A 20 8.03 -6.55 -0.96
CA PHE A 20 8.67 -6.32 -2.25
C PHE A 20 8.66 -4.85 -2.65
N THR A 21 7.52 -4.15 -2.50
CA THR A 21 7.38 -2.80 -3.05
C THR A 21 8.36 -1.76 -2.46
N PRO A 22 8.62 -1.69 -1.13
CA PRO A 22 9.59 -0.74 -0.58
C PRO A 22 11.04 -1.10 -0.95
N ILE A 23 11.33 -2.41 -1.07
CA ILE A 23 12.66 -2.91 -1.47
C ILE A 23 12.92 -2.62 -2.95
N ALA A 24 11.90 -2.78 -3.80
CA ALA A 24 11.94 -2.52 -5.24
C ALA A 24 11.82 -1.02 -5.56
N TYR A 25 12.61 -0.19 -4.88
CA TYR A 25 12.66 1.28 -5.04
C TYR A 25 11.32 2.00 -4.84
N GLY A 26 10.40 1.44 -4.05
CA GLY A 26 9.05 1.99 -3.90
C GLY A 26 8.14 1.73 -5.09
N ALA A 27 8.42 0.70 -5.90
CA ALA A 27 7.69 0.34 -7.11
C ALA A 27 7.54 1.51 -8.12
N VAL A 28 8.58 2.33 -8.25
CA VAL A 28 8.61 3.44 -9.25
C VAL A 28 9.24 3.03 -10.58
N GLN A 29 10.01 1.94 -10.58
CA GLN A 29 10.71 1.45 -11.76
C GLN A 29 9.77 0.57 -12.62
N PRO A 30 9.85 0.61 -13.97
CA PRO A 30 8.96 -0.14 -14.84
C PRO A 30 8.91 -1.64 -14.54
N TRP A 31 10.04 -2.26 -14.22
CA TRP A 31 10.11 -3.68 -13.88
C TRP A 31 9.40 -3.98 -12.54
N ALA A 32 9.51 -3.08 -11.56
CA ALA A 32 8.88 -3.24 -10.24
C ALA A 32 7.37 -3.05 -10.33
N ILE A 33 6.94 -2.08 -11.15
CA ILE A 33 5.53 -1.86 -11.49
C ILE A 33 4.97 -3.11 -12.19
N ALA A 34 5.67 -3.67 -13.17
CA ALA A 34 5.22 -4.88 -13.85
C ALA A 34 5.04 -6.07 -12.90
N VAL A 35 5.97 -6.30 -11.97
CA VAL A 35 5.83 -7.37 -10.95
C VAL A 35 4.62 -7.10 -10.04
N PHE A 36 4.41 -5.85 -9.65
CA PHE A 36 3.24 -5.44 -8.86
C PHE A 36 1.92 -5.71 -9.62
N GLU A 37 1.83 -5.29 -10.89
CA GLU A 37 0.64 -5.48 -11.74
C GLU A 37 0.35 -6.97 -11.99
N VAL A 38 1.38 -7.77 -12.32
CA VAL A 38 1.24 -9.22 -12.52
C VAL A 38 0.76 -9.91 -11.24
N THR A 39 1.31 -9.52 -10.08
CA THR A 39 0.87 -10.07 -8.80
C THR A 39 -0.57 -9.68 -8.48
N ALA A 40 -0.97 -8.43 -8.76
CA ALA A 40 -2.36 -7.99 -8.60
C ALA A 40 -3.31 -8.78 -9.50
N ALA A 41 -2.96 -8.96 -10.78
CA ALA A 41 -3.73 -9.77 -11.72
C ALA A 41 -3.85 -11.24 -11.27
N PHE A 42 -2.76 -11.82 -10.76
CA PHE A 42 -2.77 -13.17 -10.20
C PHE A 42 -3.68 -13.28 -8.97
N MET A 43 -3.66 -12.30 -8.07
CA MET A 43 -4.58 -12.24 -6.93
C MET A 43 -6.05 -12.14 -7.37
N LEU A 44 -6.33 -11.33 -8.40
CA LEU A 44 -7.68 -11.25 -8.98
C LEU A 44 -8.13 -12.61 -9.52
N MET A 45 -7.26 -13.28 -10.26
CA MET A 45 -7.53 -14.61 -10.81
C MET A 45 -7.85 -15.62 -9.69
N LEU A 46 -7.03 -15.66 -8.64
CA LEU A 46 -7.28 -16.52 -7.48
C LEU A 46 -8.62 -16.22 -6.80
N TRP A 47 -8.96 -14.93 -6.67
CA TRP A 47 -10.21 -14.50 -6.06
C TRP A 47 -11.44 -14.89 -6.91
N ILE A 48 -11.36 -14.74 -8.23
CA ILE A 48 -12.43 -15.18 -9.15
C ILE A 48 -12.60 -16.70 -9.11
N VAL A 49 -11.50 -17.47 -9.23
CA VAL A 49 -11.55 -18.94 -9.16
C VAL A 49 -12.14 -19.40 -7.84
N ARG A 50 -11.79 -18.75 -6.73
CA ARG A 50 -12.40 -19.02 -5.42
C ARG A 50 -13.91 -18.79 -5.43
N MET A 51 -14.40 -17.68 -5.96
CA MET A 51 -15.84 -17.37 -6.03
C MET A 51 -16.61 -18.37 -6.88
N LEU A 52 -16.03 -18.77 -8.02
CA LEU A 52 -16.62 -19.80 -8.88
C LEU A 52 -16.65 -21.17 -8.19
N ALA A 53 -15.56 -21.55 -7.50
CA ALA A 53 -15.46 -22.82 -6.79
C ALA A 53 -16.36 -22.89 -5.54
N SER A 54 -16.64 -21.76 -4.88
CA SER A 54 -17.56 -21.70 -3.74
C SER A 54 -19.03 -21.57 -4.14
N GLY A 55 -19.32 -21.23 -5.40
CA GLY A 55 -20.68 -20.93 -5.88
C GLY A 55 -21.33 -19.73 -5.19
N ARG A 56 -20.55 -18.91 -4.47
CA ARG A 56 -21.04 -17.76 -3.70
C ARG A 56 -20.35 -16.50 -4.18
N PHE A 57 -21.14 -15.62 -4.79
CA PHE A 57 -20.72 -14.26 -5.09
C PHE A 57 -20.78 -13.42 -3.81
N GLU A 58 -19.68 -13.45 -3.05
CA GLU A 58 -19.49 -12.58 -1.90
C GLU A 58 -18.66 -11.36 -2.33
N MET A 59 -19.35 -10.29 -2.74
CA MET A 59 -18.77 -8.96 -2.81
C MET A 59 -19.18 -8.17 -1.57
N ALA A 60 -18.19 -7.70 -0.82
CA ALA A 60 -18.39 -6.78 0.28
C ALA A 60 -18.93 -5.46 -0.28
N GLY A 61 -20.16 -5.11 0.10
CA GLY A 61 -20.77 -3.82 -0.22
C GLY A 61 -20.06 -2.71 0.53
N ASN A 62 -19.00 -2.15 -0.07
CA ASN A 62 -18.32 -0.98 0.46
C ASN A 62 -18.48 0.20 -0.53
N PRO A 63 -19.05 1.35 -0.09
CA PRO A 63 -19.18 2.54 -0.93
C PRO A 63 -17.87 3.00 -1.58
N LEU A 64 -16.72 2.73 -0.95
CA LEU A 64 -15.40 3.03 -1.51
C LEU A 64 -15.13 2.33 -2.85
N VAL A 65 -15.69 1.13 -3.07
CA VAL A 65 -15.60 0.43 -4.35
C VAL A 65 -16.31 1.23 -5.45
N VAL A 66 -17.42 1.90 -5.11
CA VAL A 66 -18.13 2.78 -6.06
C VAL A 66 -17.28 3.99 -6.39
N PHE A 67 -16.63 4.63 -5.41
CA PHE A 67 -15.72 5.75 -5.66
C PHE A 67 -14.53 5.35 -6.55
N PHE A 68 -13.93 4.18 -6.31
CA PHE A 68 -12.90 3.64 -7.21
C PHE A 68 -13.45 3.36 -8.61
N GLY A 69 -14.65 2.81 -8.72
CA GLY A 69 -15.31 2.57 -10.01
C GLY A 69 -15.57 3.86 -10.78
N LEU A 70 -16.05 4.91 -10.11
CA LEU A 70 -16.27 6.23 -10.69
C LEU A 70 -14.94 6.88 -11.12
N PHE A 71 -13.89 6.74 -10.32
CA PHE A 71 -12.57 7.26 -10.66
C PHE A 71 -11.97 6.54 -11.87
N ILE A 72 -12.04 5.20 -11.92
CA ILE A 72 -11.61 4.42 -13.09
C ILE A 72 -12.43 4.80 -14.31
N PHE A 73 -13.75 4.96 -14.16
CA PHE A 73 -14.62 5.42 -15.24
C PHE A 73 -14.19 6.81 -15.76
N TYR A 74 -13.93 7.76 -14.86
CA TYR A 74 -13.44 9.08 -15.23
C TYR A 74 -12.13 9.04 -16.01
N VAL A 75 -11.13 8.28 -15.55
CA VAL A 75 -9.84 8.14 -16.26
C VAL A 75 -10.00 7.40 -17.59
N SER A 76 -10.90 6.41 -17.65
CA SER A 76 -11.22 5.70 -18.89
C SER A 76 -11.90 6.63 -19.90
N MET A 77 -12.84 7.47 -19.46
CA MET A 77 -13.45 8.51 -20.29
C MET A 77 -12.38 9.48 -20.81
N GLN A 78 -11.41 9.91 -19.98
CA GLN A 78 -10.31 10.75 -20.46
C GLN A 78 -9.48 10.10 -21.57
N PHE A 79 -9.31 8.77 -21.53
CA PHE A 79 -8.63 8.04 -22.59
C PHE A 79 -9.44 8.03 -23.89
N PHE A 80 -10.75 7.73 -23.83
CA PHE A 80 -11.62 7.70 -25.02
C PHE A 80 -11.87 9.09 -25.63
N PHE A 81 -11.91 10.14 -24.81
CA PHE A 81 -12.15 11.52 -25.24
C PHE A 81 -10.86 12.31 -25.49
N SER A 82 -9.68 11.71 -25.31
CA SER A 82 -8.40 12.29 -25.75
C SER A 82 -8.36 12.32 -27.27
N ARG A 83 -8.93 13.37 -27.86
CA ARG A 83 -8.67 13.75 -29.25
C ARG A 83 -7.37 14.56 -29.27
N TYR A 84 -6.37 14.05 -30.00
CA TYR A 84 -5.21 14.84 -30.38
C TYR A 84 -5.69 16.12 -31.09
N PRO A 85 -5.21 17.31 -30.73
CA PRO A 85 -5.47 18.50 -31.53
C PRO A 85 -4.77 18.33 -32.88
N ILE A 86 -5.55 18.02 -33.92
CA ILE A 86 -5.08 17.94 -35.32
C ILE A 86 -4.78 19.36 -35.87
N ASN A 87 -5.09 20.42 -35.11
CA ASN A 87 -4.83 21.80 -35.48
C ASN A 87 -4.51 22.64 -34.23
N ASN A 88 -3.52 23.53 -34.33
CA ASN A 88 -3.03 24.45 -33.30
C ASN A 88 -4.11 25.38 -32.69
N ASN A 89 -5.33 25.37 -33.23
CA ASN A 89 -6.46 26.21 -32.80
C ASN A 89 -7.57 25.45 -32.05
N ALA A 90 -7.46 24.13 -31.89
CA ALA A 90 -8.41 23.38 -31.07
C ALA A 90 -7.96 23.44 -29.61
N GLY A 91 -8.56 24.35 -28.84
CA GLY A 91 -8.35 24.44 -27.39
C GLY A 91 -8.45 23.06 -26.74
N TYR A 92 -7.58 22.79 -25.76
CA TYR A 92 -7.55 21.55 -25.00
C TYR A 92 -8.99 21.17 -24.63
N ALA A 93 -9.50 20.05 -25.16
CA ALA A 93 -10.74 19.52 -24.67
C ALA A 93 -10.55 19.29 -23.17
N ALA A 94 -11.39 19.89 -22.32
CA ALA A 94 -11.28 19.82 -20.86
C ALA A 94 -11.23 18.38 -20.29
N PHE A 95 -11.50 17.39 -21.14
CA PHE A 95 -11.57 15.96 -20.83
C PHE A 95 -10.51 15.11 -21.57
N GLY A 96 -9.60 15.70 -22.35
CA GLY A 96 -8.59 14.95 -23.11
C GLY A 96 -7.26 14.79 -22.36
N SER A 97 -6.64 13.61 -22.43
CA SER A 97 -5.27 13.43 -21.94
C SER A 97 -4.26 14.25 -22.75
N ILE A 98 -3.39 15.00 -22.06
CA ILE A 98 -2.26 15.75 -22.63
C ILE A 98 -1.16 14.78 -23.09
N TYR A 99 -1.02 13.64 -22.42
CA TYR A 99 0.00 12.63 -22.73
C TYR A 99 -0.59 11.21 -22.63
N PRO A 100 -1.16 10.70 -23.73
CA PRO A 100 -1.93 9.45 -23.72
C PRO A 100 -1.14 8.22 -23.26
N TRP A 101 0.18 8.20 -23.49
CA TRP A 101 1.02 7.09 -23.06
C TRP A 101 1.13 7.01 -21.53
N ALA A 102 1.41 8.12 -20.83
CA ALA A 102 1.44 8.09 -19.37
C ALA A 102 0.06 7.76 -18.78
N THR A 103 -1.00 8.34 -19.34
CA THR A 103 -2.37 8.02 -18.90
C THR A 103 -2.67 6.54 -19.00
N ARG A 104 -2.21 5.85 -20.07
CA ARG A 104 -2.38 4.40 -20.19
C ARG A 104 -1.62 3.65 -19.09
N THR A 105 -0.36 4.01 -18.83
CA THR A 105 0.44 3.35 -17.78
C THR A 105 -0.12 3.61 -16.39
N ASP A 106 -0.63 4.80 -16.11
CA ASP A 106 -1.21 5.14 -14.81
C ASP A 106 -2.61 4.53 -14.62
N LEU A 107 -3.39 4.38 -15.69
CA LEU A 107 -4.66 3.66 -15.66
C LEU A 107 -4.47 2.19 -15.25
N LEU A 108 -3.44 1.51 -15.76
CA LEU A 108 -3.11 0.14 -15.35
C LEU A 108 -2.72 0.06 -13.88
N LYS A 109 -1.95 1.02 -13.36
CA LYS A 109 -1.62 1.12 -11.94
C LYS A 109 -2.87 1.33 -11.08
N ILE A 110 -3.76 2.25 -11.47
CA ILE A 110 -5.01 2.53 -10.76
C ILE A 110 -5.90 1.29 -10.71
N ILE A 111 -6.04 0.57 -11.83
CA ILE A 111 -6.77 -0.70 -11.88
C ILE A 111 -6.12 -1.73 -10.93
N SER A 112 -4.79 -1.83 -10.94
CA SER A 112 -4.07 -2.75 -10.05
C SER A 112 -4.26 -2.41 -8.57
N TYR A 113 -4.26 -1.13 -8.20
CA TYR A 113 -4.60 -0.68 -6.84
C TYR A 113 -6.05 -1.03 -6.48
N ALA A 114 -7.00 -0.81 -7.38
CA ALA A 114 -8.41 -1.14 -7.15
C ALA A 114 -8.64 -2.66 -7.00
N ILE A 115 -7.90 -3.47 -7.75
CA ILE A 115 -7.88 -4.94 -7.62
C ILE A 115 -7.39 -5.32 -6.23
N ILE A 116 -6.20 -4.85 -5.82
CA ILE A 116 -5.64 -5.18 -4.50
C ILE A 116 -6.58 -4.74 -3.38
N PHE A 117 -7.13 -3.54 -3.48
CA PHE A 117 -8.11 -3.02 -2.52
C PHE A 117 -9.32 -3.95 -2.42
N THR A 118 -9.97 -4.26 -3.55
CA THR A 118 -11.17 -5.10 -3.59
C THR A 118 -10.89 -6.52 -3.08
N VAL A 119 -9.81 -7.14 -3.53
CA VAL A 119 -9.44 -8.51 -3.11
C VAL A 119 -9.11 -8.56 -1.63
N THR A 120 -8.37 -7.57 -1.11
CA THR A 120 -8.04 -7.47 0.32
C THR A 120 -9.30 -7.31 1.16
N LEU A 121 -10.18 -6.41 0.76
CA LEU A 121 -11.42 -6.10 1.48
C LEU A 121 -12.37 -7.31 1.55
N ASN A 122 -12.36 -8.17 0.53
CA ASN A 122 -13.17 -9.38 0.49
C ASN A 122 -12.52 -10.59 1.16
N THR A 123 -11.19 -10.63 1.27
CA THR A 123 -10.45 -11.80 1.77
C THR A 123 -10.01 -11.66 3.22
N VAL A 124 -9.58 -10.47 3.63
CA VAL A 124 -9.03 -10.20 4.98
C VAL A 124 -10.17 -9.85 5.94
N LYS A 125 -10.79 -10.88 6.55
CA LYS A 125 -11.91 -10.70 7.49
C LYS A 125 -11.53 -10.93 8.96
N SER A 126 -10.42 -11.62 9.24
CA SER A 126 -10.07 -12.01 10.61
C SER A 126 -9.16 -10.99 11.31
N ARG A 127 -9.43 -10.71 12.59
CA ARG A 127 -8.54 -9.91 13.46
C ARG A 127 -7.10 -10.45 13.50
N ARG A 128 -6.92 -11.78 13.42
CA ARG A 128 -5.59 -12.41 13.39
C ARG A 128 -4.84 -12.08 12.10
N GLN A 129 -5.51 -12.11 10.96
CA GLN A 129 -4.91 -11.77 9.67
C GLN A 129 -4.53 -10.30 9.61
N ILE A 130 -5.42 -9.41 10.04
CA ILE A 130 -5.14 -7.97 10.15
C ILE A 130 -3.91 -7.76 11.03
N SER A 131 -3.88 -8.35 12.23
CA SER A 131 -2.72 -8.22 13.13
C SER A 131 -1.42 -8.73 12.52
N ARG A 132 -1.45 -9.80 11.70
CA ARG A 132 -0.27 -10.33 11.01
C ARG A 132 0.19 -9.37 9.91
N ILE A 133 -0.72 -8.89 9.07
CA ILE A 133 -0.42 -7.93 8.00
C ILE A 133 0.16 -6.64 8.59
N LEU A 134 -0.45 -6.11 9.65
CA LEU A 134 0.08 -4.94 10.37
C LEU A 134 1.50 -5.18 10.89
N SER A 135 1.75 -6.35 11.49
CA SER A 135 3.09 -6.69 11.98
C SER A 135 4.13 -6.75 10.86
N VAL A 136 3.76 -7.25 9.68
CA VAL A 136 4.64 -7.25 8.49
C VAL A 136 4.91 -5.82 8.01
N ILE A 137 3.88 -4.98 7.89
CA ILE A 137 4.04 -3.57 7.47
C ILE A 137 5.00 -2.84 8.42
N ILE A 138 4.82 -3.01 9.73
CA ILE A 138 5.66 -2.39 10.75
C ILE A 138 7.09 -2.92 10.68
N ALA A 139 7.27 -4.23 10.54
CA ALA A 139 8.59 -4.85 10.43
C ALA A 139 9.36 -4.36 9.19
N VAL A 140 8.69 -4.29 8.03
CA VAL A 140 9.28 -3.77 6.79
C VAL A 140 9.62 -2.29 6.95
N GLY A 141 8.70 -1.48 7.47
CA GLY A 141 8.93 -0.06 7.72
C GLY A 141 10.12 0.19 8.63
N PHE A 142 10.22 -0.56 9.73
CA PHE A 142 11.31 -0.50 10.69
C PHE A 142 12.66 -0.90 10.07
N LEU A 143 12.73 -2.02 9.34
CA LEU A 143 13.95 -2.44 8.64
C LEU A 143 14.40 -1.39 7.62
N MET A 144 13.45 -0.84 6.86
CA MET A 144 13.72 0.24 5.92
C MET A 144 14.25 1.49 6.63
N SER A 145 13.76 1.81 7.84
CA SER A 145 14.27 2.92 8.65
C SER A 145 15.69 2.69 9.14
N ILE A 146 16.04 1.47 9.53
CA ILE A 146 17.43 1.13 9.85
C ILE A 146 18.33 1.33 8.63
N PHE A 147 17.96 0.77 7.47
CA PHE A 147 18.76 0.92 6.25
C PHE A 147 18.90 2.37 5.82
N PHE A 148 17.84 3.17 5.98
CA PHE A 148 17.89 4.60 5.71
C PHE A 148 18.86 5.33 6.65
N LEU A 149 18.75 5.11 7.96
CA LEU A 149 19.63 5.75 8.96
C LEU A 149 21.10 5.35 8.77
N MET A 150 21.36 4.06 8.51
CA MET A 150 22.72 3.59 8.19
C MET A 150 23.32 4.38 7.03
N ARG A 151 22.56 4.55 5.93
CA ARG A 151 23.00 5.31 4.76
C ARG A 151 23.17 6.80 5.06
N TYR A 152 22.29 7.38 5.89
CA TYR A 152 22.39 8.77 6.31
C TYR A 152 23.72 9.04 7.02
N PHE A 153 24.18 8.12 7.86
CA PHE A 153 25.47 8.20 8.56
C PHE A 153 26.67 7.67 7.75
N GLY A 154 26.48 7.36 6.45
CA GLY A 154 27.57 6.99 5.55
C GLY A 154 27.91 5.49 5.49
N ALA A 155 27.13 4.62 6.13
CA ALA A 155 27.30 3.17 5.97
C ALA A 155 26.68 2.66 4.67
N ASP A 156 27.26 1.60 4.10
CA ASP A 156 26.68 0.90 2.96
C ASP A 156 25.52 0.00 3.41
N ALA A 157 24.34 0.23 2.85
CA ALA A 157 23.14 -0.54 3.16
C ALA A 157 22.20 -0.60 1.94
N PRO A 158 21.31 -1.61 1.87
CA PRO A 158 20.39 -1.77 0.75
C PRO A 158 19.58 -0.51 0.43
N ARG A 159 19.47 -0.21 -0.87
CA ARG A 159 18.67 0.90 -1.37
C ARG A 159 17.25 0.43 -1.65
N GLY A 160 16.27 0.92 -0.87
CA GLY A 160 14.86 0.83 -1.24
C GLY A 160 14.35 2.16 -1.78
N ILE A 161 13.25 2.68 -1.22
CA ILE A 161 12.65 3.96 -1.64
C ILE A 161 13.72 5.06 -1.73
N ILE A 162 13.91 5.60 -2.94
CA ILE A 162 15.01 6.51 -3.25
C ILE A 162 14.66 7.94 -2.89
N ASN A 163 13.43 8.37 -3.20
CA ASN A 163 12.98 9.74 -2.97
C ASN A 163 12.70 9.97 -1.47
N PRO A 164 13.41 10.92 -0.81
CA PRO A 164 13.18 11.24 0.60
C PRO A 164 11.74 11.66 0.91
N ASP A 165 11.08 12.38 0.00
CA ASP A 165 9.69 12.82 0.20
C ASP A 165 8.73 11.63 0.20
N HIS A 166 8.89 10.72 -0.77
CA HIS A 166 8.09 9.49 -0.82
C HIS A 166 8.35 8.60 0.39
N TYR A 167 9.60 8.52 0.85
CA TYR A 167 9.98 7.73 2.01
C TYR A 167 9.40 8.31 3.31
N SER A 168 9.45 9.64 3.48
CA SER A 168 8.83 10.32 4.62
C SER A 168 7.31 10.10 4.67
N GLY A 169 6.63 10.16 3.53
CA GLY A 169 5.20 9.85 3.42
C GLY A 169 4.88 8.40 3.76
N TYR A 170 5.70 7.45 3.29
CA TYR A 170 5.58 6.03 3.65
C TYR A 170 5.67 5.81 5.17
N LEU A 171 6.67 6.41 5.84
CA LEU A 171 6.80 6.34 7.30
C LEU A 171 5.63 7.06 8.01
N GLY A 172 5.19 8.20 7.48
CA GLY A 172 4.08 8.98 8.00
C GLY A 172 2.74 8.23 8.01
N ILE A 173 2.56 7.23 7.15
CA ILE A 173 1.37 6.35 7.16
C ILE A 173 1.54 5.22 8.19
N ILE A 174 2.74 4.68 8.38
CA ILE A 174 2.97 3.53 9.25
C ILE A 174 3.03 3.93 10.73
N ILE A 175 3.56 5.09 11.08
CA ILE A 175 3.71 5.47 12.50
C ILE A 175 2.33 5.61 13.20
N PRO A 176 1.32 6.31 12.64
CA PRO A 176 -0.02 6.33 13.22
C PRO A 176 -0.65 4.93 13.31
N LEU A 177 -0.35 4.06 12.34
CA LEU A 177 -0.80 2.67 12.36
C LEU A 177 -0.21 1.88 13.54
N ILE A 178 1.06 2.11 13.89
CA ILE A 178 1.70 1.54 15.09
C ILE A 178 0.99 2.03 16.36
N LEU A 179 0.71 3.33 16.45
CA LEU A 179 -0.01 3.91 17.59
C LEU A 179 -1.40 3.30 17.73
N GLY A 180 -2.15 3.18 16.64
CA GLY A 180 -3.44 2.49 16.63
C GLY A 180 -3.33 1.02 17.07
N PHE A 181 -2.28 0.32 16.63
CA PHE A 181 -2.04 -1.08 17.00
C PHE A 181 -1.65 -1.28 18.47
N LEU A 182 -0.96 -0.30 19.08
CA LEU A 182 -0.61 -0.28 20.51
C LEU A 182 -1.86 -0.26 21.42
N PHE A 183 -2.91 0.45 21.00
CA PHE A 183 -4.15 0.57 21.76
C PHE A 183 -5.11 -0.62 21.59
N VAL A 184 -4.78 -1.60 20.74
CA VAL A 184 -5.58 -2.81 20.59
C VAL A 184 -5.46 -3.69 21.84
N ARG A 185 -6.38 -3.51 22.78
CA ARG A 185 -6.47 -4.30 24.02
C ARG A 185 -6.59 -5.79 23.73
N HIS A 186 -5.64 -6.59 24.22
CA HIS A 186 -5.77 -8.04 24.31
C HIS A 186 -6.35 -8.43 25.66
N GLN A 187 -7.59 -8.94 25.67
CA GLN A 187 -8.38 -9.26 26.87
C GLN A 187 -7.98 -10.57 27.56
N ARG A 188 -6.76 -11.09 27.34
CA ARG A 188 -6.28 -12.32 28.00
C ARG A 188 -5.25 -11.96 29.08
N ARG A 189 -5.65 -12.11 30.34
CA ARG A 189 -4.88 -11.79 31.55
C ARG A 189 -3.62 -12.64 31.79
N ASP A 190 -3.51 -13.78 31.13
CA ASP A 190 -2.45 -14.79 31.37
C ASP A 190 -1.14 -14.56 30.59
N ILE A 191 -1.05 -13.47 29.81
CA ILE A 191 0.09 -13.19 28.92
C ILE A 191 0.54 -11.72 29.10
N GLN A 192 0.62 -11.24 30.35
CA GLN A 192 0.95 -9.83 30.61
C GLN A 192 2.37 -9.49 30.15
N ASP A 193 3.35 -10.34 30.44
CA ASP A 193 4.76 -10.07 30.08
C ASP A 193 4.97 -9.99 28.56
N ALA A 194 4.33 -10.86 27.78
CA ALA A 194 4.45 -10.80 26.32
C ALA A 194 3.68 -9.61 25.73
N ILE A 195 2.63 -9.12 26.40
CA ILE A 195 1.93 -7.89 26.00
C ILE A 195 2.85 -6.68 26.21
N TYR A 196 3.49 -6.57 27.37
CA TYR A 196 4.43 -5.48 27.64
C TYR A 196 5.64 -5.51 26.70
N ALA A 197 6.22 -6.69 26.45
CA ALA A 197 7.32 -6.84 25.49
C ALA A 197 6.91 -6.40 24.08
N LYS A 198 5.71 -6.78 23.63
CA LYS A 198 5.19 -6.36 22.32
C LYS A 198 4.95 -4.85 22.26
N GLN A 199 4.38 -4.25 23.29
CA GLN A 199 4.16 -2.81 23.36
C GLN A 199 5.48 -2.04 23.34
N PHE A 200 6.47 -2.50 24.11
CA PHE A 200 7.81 -1.92 24.11
C PHE A 200 8.46 -2.00 22.73
N LEU A 201 8.37 -3.14 22.05
CA LEU A 201 8.89 -3.31 20.69
C LEU A 201 8.21 -2.37 19.69
N LEU A 202 6.88 -2.24 19.76
CA LEU A 202 6.13 -1.34 18.88
C LEU A 202 6.49 0.13 19.12
N LEU A 203 6.65 0.55 20.39
CA LEU A 203 7.11 1.89 20.74
C LEU A 203 8.54 2.15 20.21
N PHE A 204 9.44 1.18 20.40
CA PHE A 204 10.79 1.27 19.86
C PHE A 204 10.80 1.42 18.34
N CYS A 205 10.01 0.62 17.62
CA CYS A 205 9.85 0.77 16.17
C CYS A 205 9.31 2.16 15.80
N ALA A 206 8.28 2.65 16.49
CA ALA A 206 7.69 3.97 16.23
C ALA A 206 8.73 5.10 16.42
N ILE A 207 9.55 5.04 17.48
CA ILE A 207 10.60 6.03 17.75
C ILE A 207 11.66 6.02 16.64
N VAL A 208 12.17 4.84 16.28
CA VAL A 208 13.20 4.71 15.24
C VAL A 208 12.66 5.17 13.88
N MET A 209 11.43 4.81 13.54
CA MET A 209 10.77 5.26 12.30
C MET A 209 10.52 6.77 12.31
N SER A 210 10.13 7.34 13.45
CA SER A 210 9.96 8.80 13.58
C SER A 210 11.30 9.52 13.40
N ALA A 211 12.37 9.03 14.03
CA ALA A 211 13.71 9.58 13.84
C ALA A 211 14.12 9.53 12.36
N ALA A 212 13.99 8.38 11.71
CA ALA A 212 14.26 8.23 10.28
C ALA A 212 13.46 9.22 9.43
N LEU A 213 12.17 9.44 9.74
CA LEU A 213 11.33 10.44 9.07
C LEU A 213 11.93 11.85 9.18
N PHE A 214 12.37 12.29 10.37
CA PHE A 214 13.02 13.60 10.50
C PHE A 214 14.35 13.68 9.75
N PHE A 215 15.14 12.60 9.75
CA PHE A 215 16.40 12.54 8.99
C PHE A 215 16.20 12.53 7.47
N THR A 216 14.98 12.30 6.96
CA THR A 216 14.69 12.50 5.52
C THR A 216 14.79 13.95 5.08
N MET A 217 14.72 14.92 6.01
CA MET A 217 14.70 16.36 5.72
C MET A 217 13.52 16.82 4.85
N SER A 218 12.49 15.98 4.66
CA SER A 218 11.27 16.35 3.94
C SER A 218 10.38 17.25 4.82
N ARG A 219 10.30 18.54 4.49
CA ARG A 219 9.45 19.50 5.22
C ARG A 219 7.98 19.08 5.18
N GLY A 220 7.49 18.69 4.00
CA GLY A 220 6.11 18.21 3.83
C GLY A 220 5.85 16.95 4.65
N GLY A 221 6.80 16.01 4.67
CA GLY A 221 6.75 14.82 5.51
C GLY A 221 6.63 15.16 7.00
N MET A 222 7.52 16.01 7.52
CA MET A 222 7.51 16.44 8.93
C MET A 222 6.19 17.13 9.31
N PHE A 223 5.69 18.05 8.49
CA PHE A 223 4.41 18.74 8.76
C PHE A 223 3.24 17.76 8.76
N SER A 224 3.16 16.88 7.76
CA SER A 224 2.09 15.88 7.69
C SER A 224 2.11 14.92 8.87
N PHE A 225 3.31 14.54 9.35
CA PHE A 225 3.49 13.68 10.51
C PHE A 225 3.02 14.35 11.80
N ILE A 226 3.40 15.62 12.02
CA ILE A 226 2.95 16.38 13.19
C ILE A 226 1.42 16.52 13.16
N ALA A 227 0.84 16.85 11.99
CA ALA A 227 -0.61 16.92 11.84
C ALA A 227 -1.28 15.57 12.18
N ALA A 228 -0.76 14.46 11.68
CA ALA A 228 -1.28 13.12 11.93
C ALA A 228 -1.15 12.65 13.40
N LEU A 229 -0.30 13.29 14.21
CA LEU A 229 -0.21 13.03 15.65
C LEU A 229 -1.16 13.91 16.47
N LEU A 230 -1.51 15.09 15.96
CA LEU A 230 -2.38 16.05 16.65
C LEU A 230 -3.87 15.78 16.43
N PHE A 231 -4.25 15.23 15.26
CA PHE A 231 -5.61 14.93 14.85
C PHE A 231 -5.87 13.42 14.84
#